data_AF-A0A1F9D5K1-F1
#
_entry.id   AF-A0A1F9D5K1-F1
#
_cell.length_a   1.000
_cell.length_b   1.000
_cell.length_c   1.000
_cell.angle_alpha   90.00
_cell.angle_beta   90.00
_cell.angle_gamma   90.00
#
_symmetry.space_group_name_H-M   'P 1'
#
loop_
_entity.id
_entity.type
_entity.pdbx_description
1 polymer ?
#
loop_
_entity_poly.entity_id
_entity_poly.type
_entity_poly.pdbx_seq_one_letter_code
_entity_poly.pdbx_strand_id
1 'polypeptide(L)'
;MKKSTDKINIDRNLRSLFLPVLMVLLLLIGFQTKASSQEKTLDWSRLAKIKPELKVLVLIESERALSLEDLATLGELGLVPADRDPALLLGLRQAIFSTRLKRWMNRSPLPDHMKGKLLDRFIMSGIYRIGFRVGKEGYLGPLVLEVTTPRNSFGKRLLYSENIIRPQASNETHTDPAGNRWLRVDYPEVRHGQTIKLFLAFRYLVDMSALLDHDLMLVDQLQNAPIPEEIHPFLNSGYKIDARLLQAVAWAVQGKSGSPNVRLEYRRLTKFLKDTVTYDKKKRDHYFGGKAIYSDLDNMYQDIEVTLSRRLGACPDTTLLECAFLRAQGKPCRTAGRFGHFFSIVCTPGTGWMSTSVTPTGIPLFIAPGPDHIPYQKWKPGIPLKTLLLETQIRIEAAEE
;
A
#
# COMPACT_ATOMS: atom_id res chain seq x y z
N MET A 1 68.32 -3.51 -35.00
CA MET A 1 67.56 -2.81 -33.94
C MET A 1 66.23 -3.53 -33.74
N LYS A 2 66.09 -4.32 -32.66
CA LYS A 2 64.88 -5.09 -32.32
C LYS A 2 64.07 -4.33 -31.26
N LYS A 3 62.77 -4.14 -31.50
CA LYS A 3 61.81 -3.48 -30.59
C LYS A 3 61.35 -4.46 -29.50
N SER A 4 61.33 -3.96 -28.27
CA SER A 4 60.79 -4.60 -27.06
C SER A 4 59.26 -4.57 -27.06
N THR A 5 58.64 -5.63 -26.53
CA THR A 5 57.22 -5.73 -26.17
C THR A 5 57.11 -5.96 -24.67
N ASP A 6 56.72 -4.94 -23.92
CA ASP A 6 56.29 -5.07 -22.53
C ASP A 6 54.79 -5.38 -22.48
N LYS A 7 54.46 -6.64 -22.15
CA LYS A 7 53.11 -7.05 -21.74
C LYS A 7 52.91 -6.61 -20.28
N ILE A 8 52.15 -5.54 -20.10
CA ILE A 8 51.77 -5.05 -18.78
C ILE A 8 50.80 -6.05 -18.12
N ASN A 9 51.17 -6.39 -16.89
CA ASN A 9 50.59 -7.38 -15.98
C ASN A 9 49.26 -6.86 -15.38
N ILE A 10 48.15 -6.95 -16.12
CA ILE A 10 46.83 -6.42 -15.70
C ILE A 10 46.08 -7.38 -14.76
N ASP A 11 46.33 -8.69 -14.82
CA ASP A 11 45.54 -9.68 -14.07
C ASP A 11 45.81 -9.71 -12.56
N ARG A 12 46.97 -9.21 -12.11
CA ARG A 12 47.36 -9.31 -10.69
C ARG A 12 46.72 -8.23 -9.81
N ASN A 13 46.27 -7.11 -10.39
CA ASN A 13 45.63 -6.01 -9.66
C ASN A 13 44.12 -6.18 -9.46
N LEU A 14 43.43 -6.90 -10.35
CA LEU A 14 41.98 -7.14 -10.24
C LEU A 14 41.63 -8.06 -9.06
N ARG A 15 42.48 -9.06 -8.75
CA ARG A 15 42.29 -9.93 -7.58
C ARG A 15 42.58 -9.22 -6.25
N SER A 16 43.50 -8.24 -6.25
CA SER A 16 43.86 -7.46 -5.06
C SER A 16 42.74 -6.49 -4.64
N LEU A 17 42.00 -5.94 -5.61
CA LEU A 17 40.85 -5.06 -5.36
C LEU A 17 39.55 -5.82 -5.01
N PHE A 18 39.45 -7.09 -5.37
CA PHE A 18 38.24 -7.89 -5.12
C PHE A 18 38.01 -8.19 -3.64
N LEU A 19 39.08 -8.49 -2.88
CA LEU A 19 39.00 -8.80 -1.45
C LEU A 19 38.54 -7.60 -0.58
N PRO A 20 39.08 -6.39 -0.72
CA PRO A 20 38.62 -5.24 0.07
C PRO A 20 37.22 -4.79 -0.34
N VAL A 21 36.84 -4.87 -1.63
CA VAL A 21 35.47 -4.55 -2.07
C VAL A 21 34.46 -5.58 -1.56
N LEU A 22 34.81 -6.87 -1.55
CA LEU A 22 33.96 -7.92 -0.98
C LEU A 22 33.85 -7.81 0.55
N MET A 23 34.92 -7.42 1.25
CA MET A 23 34.89 -7.14 2.69
C MET A 23 34.05 -5.89 3.00
N VAL A 24 34.11 -4.83 2.20
CA VAL A 24 33.23 -3.65 2.34
C VAL A 24 31.77 -4.02 2.03
N LEU A 25 31.50 -4.86 1.02
CA LEU A 25 30.14 -5.36 0.76
C LEU A 25 29.63 -6.25 1.90
N LEU A 26 30.47 -7.13 2.47
CA LEU A 26 30.11 -7.99 3.60
C LEU A 26 29.95 -7.19 4.91
N LEU A 27 30.71 -6.11 5.09
CA LEU A 27 30.54 -5.16 6.20
C LEU A 27 29.26 -4.32 6.01
N LEU A 28 28.90 -3.92 4.79
CA LEU A 28 27.63 -3.25 4.49
C LEU A 28 26.42 -4.20 4.65
N ILE A 29 26.59 -5.49 4.41
CA ILE A 29 25.58 -6.52 4.76
C ILE A 29 25.55 -6.76 6.28
N GLY A 30 26.69 -6.66 6.98
CA GLY A 30 26.81 -6.76 8.43
C GLY A 30 26.28 -5.55 9.23
N PHE A 31 26.10 -4.40 8.57
CA PHE A 31 25.40 -3.21 9.10
C PHE A 31 23.91 -3.18 8.73
N GLN A 32 23.34 -4.28 8.22
CA GLN A 32 21.98 -4.59 8.63
C GLN A 32 22.07 -4.99 10.10
N THR A 33 21.97 -3.99 10.97
CA THR A 33 21.55 -4.23 12.34
C THR A 33 20.37 -5.20 12.25
N LYS A 34 20.61 -6.44 12.71
CA LYS A 34 19.55 -7.20 13.37
C LYS A 34 19.04 -6.25 14.43
N ALA A 35 18.02 -5.46 14.08
CA ALA A 35 17.08 -4.99 15.06
C ALA A 35 16.65 -6.28 15.75
N SER A 36 17.24 -6.51 16.92
CA SER A 36 16.69 -7.39 17.91
C SER A 36 15.26 -6.93 18.09
N SER A 37 14.33 -7.55 17.34
CA SER A 37 12.93 -7.47 17.66
C SER A 37 12.78 -8.32 18.91
N GLN A 38 13.17 -7.77 20.05
CA GLN A 38 12.34 -8.00 21.23
C GLN A 38 10.92 -7.72 20.76
N GLU A 39 10.10 -8.77 20.68
CA GLU A 39 8.70 -8.66 20.34
C GLU A 39 8.10 -7.63 21.30
N LYS A 40 7.98 -6.38 20.85
CA LYS A 40 7.25 -5.37 21.59
C LYS A 40 5.82 -5.84 21.60
N THR A 41 5.42 -6.39 22.74
CA THR A 41 4.03 -6.73 23.01
C THR A 41 3.20 -5.47 22.83
N LEU A 42 2.13 -5.55 22.03
CA LEU A 42 1.28 -4.39 21.76
C LEU A 42 0.52 -3.99 23.02
N ASP A 43 0.70 -2.74 23.45
CA ASP A 43 -0.17 -2.15 24.45
C ASP A 43 -1.46 -1.64 23.77
N TRP A 44 -2.42 -2.56 23.63
CA TRP A 44 -3.75 -2.26 23.07
C TRP A 44 -4.51 -1.18 23.87
N SER A 45 -4.26 -1.07 25.17
CA SER A 45 -4.92 -0.06 26.02
C SER A 45 -4.40 1.35 25.71
N ARG A 46 -3.09 1.51 25.54
CA ARG A 46 -2.50 2.77 25.06
C ARG A 46 -2.97 3.09 23.64
N LEU A 47 -2.98 2.10 22.75
CA LEU A 47 -3.45 2.26 21.37
C LEU A 47 -4.91 2.71 21.29
N ALA A 48 -5.79 2.19 22.15
CA ALA A 48 -7.20 2.57 22.17
C ALA A 48 -7.40 4.06 22.50
N LYS A 49 -6.52 4.65 23.30
CA LYS A 49 -6.53 6.10 23.60
C LYS A 49 -6.06 6.94 22.42
N ILE A 50 -5.04 6.48 21.68
CA ILE A 50 -4.40 7.23 20.58
C ILE A 50 -5.17 7.08 19.26
N LYS A 51 -5.71 5.88 19.01
CA LYS A 51 -6.35 5.42 17.77
C LYS A 51 -7.63 4.62 18.08
N PRO A 52 -8.64 5.23 18.73
CA PRO A 52 -9.88 4.54 19.12
C PRO A 52 -10.62 3.90 17.93
N GLU A 53 -10.54 4.53 16.76
CA GLU A 53 -11.21 4.10 15.53
C GLU A 53 -10.38 3.12 14.69
N LEU A 54 -9.24 2.65 15.18
CA LEU A 54 -8.47 1.62 14.49
C LEU A 54 -9.33 0.37 14.29
N LYS A 55 -9.42 -0.10 13.04
CA LYS A 55 -10.02 -1.39 12.74
C LYS A 55 -9.05 -2.48 13.19
N VAL A 56 -9.49 -3.35 14.09
CA VAL A 56 -8.72 -4.47 14.63
C VAL A 56 -9.40 -5.79 14.28
N LEU A 57 -8.63 -6.87 14.36
CA LEU A 57 -9.12 -8.23 14.17
C LEU A 57 -9.15 -8.96 15.50
N VAL A 58 -10.20 -9.73 15.69
CA VAL A 58 -10.48 -10.47 16.93
C VAL A 58 -10.68 -11.92 16.54
N LEU A 59 -9.91 -12.82 17.14
CA LEU A 59 -10.24 -14.24 17.14
C LEU A 59 -11.29 -14.48 18.23
N ILE A 60 -12.42 -15.06 17.84
CA ILE A 60 -13.42 -15.61 18.76
C ILE A 60 -13.31 -17.12 18.72
N GLU A 61 -13.15 -17.72 19.88
CA GLU A 61 -13.12 -19.17 20.10
C GLU A 61 -14.31 -19.55 20.97
N SER A 62 -14.98 -20.64 20.63
CA SER A 62 -16.18 -21.11 21.30
C SER A 62 -16.02 -22.58 21.66
N GLU A 63 -16.42 -22.94 22.88
CA GLU A 63 -16.38 -24.31 23.39
C GLU A 63 -17.36 -25.22 22.63
N ARG A 64 -18.43 -24.62 22.09
CA ARG A 64 -19.41 -25.26 21.19
C ARG A 64 -19.34 -24.69 19.78
N ALA A 65 -19.97 -25.37 18.83
CA ALA A 65 -20.15 -24.85 17.48
C ALA A 65 -21.00 -23.57 17.50
N LEU A 66 -20.58 -22.54 16.76
CA LEU A 66 -21.29 -21.27 16.64
C LEU A 66 -22.67 -21.48 16.04
N SER A 67 -23.69 -21.09 16.81
CA SER A 67 -25.09 -21.06 16.41
C SER A 67 -25.49 -19.71 15.80
N LEU A 68 -26.73 -19.60 15.32
CA LEU A 68 -27.24 -18.32 14.83
C LEU A 68 -27.39 -17.28 15.96
N GLU A 69 -27.78 -17.72 17.15
CA GLU A 69 -27.87 -16.89 18.35
C GLU A 69 -26.50 -16.32 18.72
N ASP A 70 -25.48 -17.17 18.73
CA ASP A 70 -24.09 -16.78 18.96
C ASP A 70 -23.64 -15.66 18.00
N LEU A 71 -23.93 -15.81 16.71
CA LEU A 71 -23.59 -14.81 15.70
C LEU A 71 -24.38 -13.51 15.85
N ALA A 72 -25.66 -13.60 16.25
CA ALA A 72 -26.49 -12.42 16.53
C ALA A 72 -25.92 -11.63 17.73
N THR A 73 -25.60 -12.32 18.83
CA THR A 73 -24.96 -11.69 20.01
C THR A 73 -23.63 -11.02 19.67
N LEU A 74 -22.75 -11.68 18.90
CA LEU A 74 -21.49 -11.07 18.46
C LEU A 74 -21.75 -9.84 17.58
N GLY A 75 -22.79 -9.86 16.74
CA GLY A 75 -23.24 -8.72 15.94
C GLY A 75 -23.71 -7.53 16.79
N GLU A 76 -24.45 -7.77 17.88
CA GLU A 76 -24.87 -6.75 18.84
C GLU A 76 -23.69 -6.11 19.57
N LEU A 77 -22.65 -6.90 19.86
CA LEU A 77 -21.36 -6.40 20.36
C LEU A 77 -20.56 -5.63 19.28
N GLY A 78 -21.11 -5.53 18.07
CA GLY A 78 -20.56 -4.79 16.95
C GLY A 78 -19.32 -5.44 16.35
N LEU A 79 -19.23 -6.77 16.43
CA LEU A 79 -18.29 -7.59 15.69
C LEU A 79 -18.88 -7.92 14.31
N VAL A 80 -18.04 -7.84 13.28
CA VAL A 80 -18.43 -8.21 11.91
C VAL A 80 -17.44 -9.24 11.38
N PRO A 81 -17.89 -10.36 10.79
CA PRO A 81 -16.99 -11.34 10.17
C PRO A 81 -15.94 -10.69 9.28
N ALA A 82 -14.67 -11.03 9.49
CA ALA A 82 -13.57 -10.29 8.88
C ALA A 82 -13.28 -10.72 7.43
N ASP A 83 -13.57 -11.96 7.07
CA ASP A 83 -13.06 -12.60 5.85
C ASP A 83 -14.10 -13.43 5.09
N ARG A 84 -15.34 -13.54 5.60
CA ARG A 84 -16.39 -14.37 4.98
C ARG A 84 -17.80 -13.97 5.36
N ASP A 85 -18.75 -14.47 4.60
CA ASP A 85 -20.18 -14.32 4.90
C ASP A 85 -20.50 -14.92 6.29
N PRO A 86 -21.30 -14.23 7.14
CA PRO A 86 -21.71 -14.74 8.44
C PRO A 86 -22.29 -16.16 8.42
N ALA A 87 -23.03 -16.54 7.36
CA ALA A 87 -23.63 -17.87 7.26
C ALA A 87 -22.57 -18.98 7.18
N LEU A 88 -21.38 -18.67 6.63
CA LEU A 88 -20.25 -19.61 6.56
C LEU A 88 -19.52 -19.79 7.89
N LEU A 89 -19.96 -19.12 8.96
CA LEU A 89 -19.43 -19.30 10.32
C LEU A 89 -20.25 -20.27 11.16
N LEU A 90 -21.48 -20.58 10.75
CA LEU A 90 -22.34 -21.52 11.46
C LEU A 90 -21.68 -22.91 11.52
N GLY A 91 -21.68 -23.51 12.70
CA GLY A 91 -21.06 -24.81 12.91
C GLY A 91 -19.55 -24.76 13.21
N LEU A 92 -18.87 -23.62 13.01
CA LEU A 92 -17.45 -23.48 13.34
C LEU A 92 -17.26 -23.24 14.83
N ARG A 93 -16.12 -23.66 15.39
CA ARG A 93 -15.76 -23.36 16.79
C ARG A 93 -14.90 -22.11 16.95
N GLN A 94 -14.36 -21.59 15.85
CA GLN A 94 -13.53 -20.41 15.86
C GLN A 94 -13.78 -19.59 14.61
N ALA A 95 -13.68 -18.27 14.74
CA ALA A 95 -13.88 -17.35 13.64
C ALA A 95 -13.16 -16.02 13.89
N ILE A 96 -12.78 -15.35 12.81
CA ILE A 96 -12.15 -14.04 12.86
C ILE A 96 -13.19 -12.96 12.58
N PHE A 97 -13.30 -12.04 13.52
CA PHE A 97 -14.15 -10.87 13.41
C PHE A 97 -13.30 -9.61 13.33
N SER A 98 -13.95 -8.53 12.92
CA SER A 98 -13.36 -7.20 12.90
C SER A 98 -14.25 -6.21 13.63
N THR A 99 -13.64 -5.25 14.31
CA THR A 99 -14.33 -4.17 15.01
C THR A 99 -13.43 -2.95 15.18
N ARG A 100 -13.94 -1.90 15.83
CA ARG A 100 -13.16 -0.73 16.23
C ARG A 100 -12.53 -0.99 17.60
N LEU A 101 -11.27 -0.61 17.77
CA LEU A 101 -10.52 -0.87 19.00
C LEU A 101 -11.25 -0.32 20.24
N LYS A 102 -11.78 0.91 20.21
CA LYS A 102 -12.56 1.47 21.32
C LYS A 102 -13.78 0.61 21.67
N ARG A 103 -14.49 0.09 20.66
CA ARG A 103 -15.66 -0.76 20.87
C ARG A 103 -15.26 -2.08 21.53
N TRP A 104 -14.18 -2.70 21.05
CA TRP A 104 -13.65 -3.92 21.66
C TRP A 104 -13.25 -3.73 23.12
N MET A 105 -12.57 -2.63 23.43
CA MET A 105 -12.10 -2.35 24.80
C MET A 105 -13.24 -2.04 25.77
N ASN A 106 -14.39 -1.55 25.27
CA ASN A 106 -15.54 -1.16 26.08
C ASN A 106 -16.74 -2.12 25.94
N ARG A 107 -16.51 -3.33 25.38
CA ARG A 107 -17.59 -4.29 25.13
C ARG A 107 -18.17 -4.85 26.43
N SER A 108 -19.43 -5.27 26.38
CA SER A 108 -19.97 -6.20 27.37
C SER A 108 -19.21 -7.54 27.33
N PRO A 109 -19.16 -8.29 28.45
CA PRO A 109 -18.55 -9.62 28.46
C PRO A 109 -19.10 -10.51 27.35
N LEU A 110 -18.23 -11.37 26.80
CA LEU A 110 -18.67 -12.41 25.87
C LEU A 110 -19.49 -13.46 26.65
N PRO A 111 -20.38 -14.21 25.98
CA PRO A 111 -21.01 -15.39 26.58
C PRO A 111 -19.97 -16.33 27.18
N ASP A 112 -20.31 -17.01 28.28
CA ASP A 112 -19.35 -17.82 29.06
C ASP A 112 -18.65 -18.92 28.24
N HIS A 113 -19.33 -19.47 27.23
CA HIS A 113 -18.78 -20.48 26.33
C HIS A 113 -17.85 -19.90 25.24
N MET A 114 -17.60 -18.59 25.22
CA MET A 114 -16.78 -17.90 24.25
C MET A 114 -15.61 -17.16 24.88
N LYS A 115 -14.48 -17.19 24.18
CA LYS A 115 -13.27 -16.41 24.48
C LYS A 115 -12.93 -15.57 23.27
N GLY A 116 -12.28 -14.44 23.50
CA GLY A 116 -11.88 -13.56 22.41
C GLY A 116 -10.57 -12.86 22.69
N LYS A 117 -9.68 -12.84 21.69
CA LYS A 117 -8.39 -12.15 21.74
C LYS A 117 -8.15 -11.28 20.51
N LEU A 118 -7.49 -10.14 20.70
CA LEU A 118 -6.99 -9.34 19.59
C LEU A 118 -5.85 -10.09 18.89
N LEU A 119 -5.79 -9.98 17.57
CA LEU A 119 -4.72 -10.57 16.79
C LEU A 119 -3.55 -9.60 16.65
N ASP A 120 -2.43 -9.93 17.28
CA ASP A 120 -1.16 -9.22 17.11
C ASP A 120 -0.45 -9.67 15.84
N ARG A 121 -0.59 -10.97 15.50
CA ARG A 121 -0.03 -11.58 14.29
C ARG A 121 -1.04 -12.51 13.66
N PHE A 122 -1.10 -12.51 12.32
CA PHE A 122 -2.03 -13.38 11.58
C PHE A 122 -1.56 -13.63 10.15
N ILE A 123 -2.06 -14.71 9.56
CA ILE A 123 -1.90 -14.98 8.13
C ILE A 123 -3.08 -14.38 7.38
N MET A 124 -2.80 -13.68 6.28
CA MET A 124 -3.79 -13.20 5.33
C MET A 124 -3.50 -13.78 3.95
N SER A 125 -4.37 -14.66 3.47
CA SER A 125 -4.30 -15.22 2.11
C SER A 125 -5.44 -14.68 1.25
N GLY A 126 -5.32 -14.77 -0.06
CA GLY A 126 -6.39 -14.31 -0.93
C GLY A 126 -6.04 -14.32 -2.41
N ILE A 127 -7.02 -13.92 -3.21
CA ILE A 127 -6.87 -13.70 -4.66
C ILE A 127 -7.35 -12.29 -4.98
N TYR A 128 -6.43 -11.49 -5.52
CA TYR A 128 -6.73 -10.20 -6.14
C TYR A 128 -6.97 -10.42 -7.62
N ARG A 129 -8.11 -9.95 -8.14
CA ARG A 129 -8.51 -10.19 -9.53
C ARG A 129 -8.67 -8.87 -10.27
N ILE A 130 -8.07 -8.81 -11.45
CA ILE A 130 -8.16 -7.69 -12.39
C ILE A 130 -8.69 -8.21 -13.71
N GLY A 131 -9.65 -7.49 -14.31
CA GLY A 131 -10.18 -7.82 -15.62
C GLY A 131 -10.29 -6.59 -16.51
N PHE A 132 -9.92 -6.75 -17.78
CA PHE A 132 -10.03 -5.72 -18.81
C PHE A 132 -10.79 -6.25 -20.02
N ARG A 133 -11.45 -5.36 -20.75
CA ARG A 133 -11.96 -5.61 -22.10
C ARG A 133 -11.34 -4.63 -23.08
N VAL A 134 -10.84 -5.12 -24.21
CA VAL A 134 -10.36 -4.28 -25.30
C VAL A 134 -11.55 -3.54 -25.90
N GLY A 135 -11.58 -2.22 -25.77
CA GLY A 135 -12.67 -1.35 -26.19
C GLY A 135 -12.45 -0.65 -27.53
N LYS A 136 -11.26 -0.75 -28.12
CA LYS A 136 -10.98 -0.13 -29.43
C LYS A 136 -11.64 -0.93 -30.54
N GLU A 137 -12.68 -0.37 -31.16
CA GLU A 137 -13.35 -0.98 -32.31
C GLU A 137 -12.36 -1.27 -33.44
N GLY A 138 -12.54 -2.44 -34.09
CA GLY A 138 -11.67 -2.89 -35.18
C GLY A 138 -10.22 -3.22 -34.78
N TYR A 139 -9.85 -3.11 -33.50
CA TYR A 139 -8.48 -3.40 -33.08
C TYR A 139 -8.16 -4.89 -33.22
N LEU A 140 -7.03 -5.17 -33.86
CA LEU A 140 -6.37 -6.45 -33.94
C LEU A 140 -4.86 -6.18 -33.94
N GLY A 141 -4.18 -6.51 -32.85
CA GLY A 141 -2.75 -6.21 -32.73
C GLY A 141 -2.19 -6.47 -31.34
N PRO A 142 -0.89 -6.20 -31.12
CA PRO A 142 -0.20 -6.55 -29.88
C PRO A 142 -0.70 -5.73 -28.68
N LEU A 143 -0.52 -6.25 -27.47
CA LEU A 143 -0.75 -5.53 -26.22
C LEU A 143 0.25 -5.99 -25.16
N VAL A 144 1.06 -5.06 -24.68
CA VAL A 144 1.87 -5.23 -23.47
C VAL A 144 1.11 -4.62 -22.31
N LEU A 145 0.81 -5.41 -21.30
CA LEU A 145 0.13 -4.99 -20.09
C LEU A 145 1.06 -5.18 -18.89
N GLU A 146 1.25 -4.14 -18.09
CA GLU A 146 1.96 -4.21 -16.82
C GLU A 146 1.03 -3.82 -15.67
N VAL A 147 0.95 -4.66 -14.65
CA VAL A 147 0.17 -4.38 -13.43
C VAL A 147 1.02 -4.65 -12.20
N THR A 148 0.81 -3.84 -11.17
CA THR A 148 1.39 -4.14 -9.85
C THR A 148 0.69 -5.31 -9.18
N THR A 149 1.49 -6.13 -8.50
CA THR A 149 1.08 -7.35 -7.80
C THR A 149 1.36 -7.20 -6.29
N PRO A 150 0.76 -8.06 -5.44
CA PRO A 150 1.01 -8.05 -4.01
C PRO A 150 2.52 -8.01 -3.69
N ARG A 151 2.95 -7.09 -2.83
CA ARG A 151 4.37 -6.87 -2.45
C ARG A 151 4.57 -6.84 -0.94
N ASN A 152 5.81 -6.82 -0.47
CA ASN A 152 6.12 -6.57 0.94
C ASN A 152 5.73 -5.14 1.33
N SER A 153 5.34 -4.92 2.59
CA SER A 153 5.10 -3.60 3.14
C SER A 153 5.32 -3.61 4.66
N PHE A 154 5.14 -2.46 5.30
CA PHE A 154 5.23 -2.30 6.74
C PHE A 154 4.30 -3.29 7.45
N GLY A 155 4.85 -4.07 8.38
CA GLY A 155 4.13 -5.14 9.09
C GLY A 155 3.48 -6.20 8.19
N LYS A 156 3.88 -6.31 6.91
CA LYS A 156 3.29 -7.23 5.93
C LYS A 156 4.39 -7.89 5.12
N ARG A 157 4.72 -9.12 5.50
CA ARG A 157 5.70 -9.96 4.79
C ARG A 157 4.96 -10.92 3.86
N LEU A 158 5.20 -10.79 2.57
CA LEU A 158 4.68 -11.68 1.55
C LEU A 158 5.43 -13.01 1.63
N LEU A 159 4.71 -14.08 1.99
CA LEU A 159 5.24 -15.43 2.10
C LEU A 159 5.16 -16.17 0.77
N TYR A 160 4.10 -15.89 0.01
CA TYR A 160 3.81 -16.57 -1.25
C TYR A 160 3.05 -15.65 -2.19
N SER A 161 3.31 -15.78 -3.50
CA SER A 161 2.57 -15.12 -4.55
C SER A 161 2.64 -15.91 -5.84
N GLU A 162 1.49 -16.05 -6.51
CA GLU A 162 1.36 -16.70 -7.81
C GLU A 162 0.41 -15.89 -8.70
N ASN A 163 0.70 -15.88 -10.00
CA ASN A 163 -0.05 -15.11 -10.97
C ASN A 163 -0.58 -16.05 -12.07
N ILE A 164 -1.89 -16.00 -12.33
CA ILE A 164 -2.53 -16.70 -13.44
C ILE A 164 -3.16 -15.66 -14.36
N ILE A 165 -2.91 -15.79 -15.67
CA ILE A 165 -3.44 -14.89 -16.69
C ILE A 165 -4.30 -15.63 -17.71
N ARG A 166 -5.37 -14.98 -18.15
CA ARG A 166 -6.32 -15.49 -19.14
C ARG A 166 -6.70 -14.38 -20.14
N PRO A 167 -6.56 -14.58 -21.46
CA PRO A 167 -5.95 -15.75 -22.09
C PRO A 167 -4.48 -15.90 -21.71
N GLN A 168 -3.95 -17.11 -21.86
CA GLN A 168 -2.55 -17.38 -21.54
C GLN A 168 -1.64 -16.64 -22.53
N ALA A 169 -0.57 -16.06 -22.01
CA ALA A 169 0.43 -15.34 -22.79
C ALA A 169 1.80 -15.41 -22.09
N SER A 170 2.86 -14.97 -22.80
CA SER A 170 4.17 -14.80 -22.17
C SER A 170 4.06 -13.75 -21.07
N ASN A 171 4.69 -14.00 -19.93
CA ASN A 171 4.68 -13.08 -18.81
C ASN A 171 5.93 -13.23 -17.95
N GLU A 172 6.30 -12.15 -17.30
CA GLU A 172 7.40 -12.10 -16.34
C GLU A 172 7.04 -11.23 -15.15
N THR A 173 7.61 -11.54 -13.99
CA THR A 173 7.51 -10.69 -12.80
C THR A 173 8.87 -10.07 -12.51
N HIS A 174 8.92 -8.75 -12.37
CA HIS A 174 10.12 -8.02 -11.97
C HIS A 174 9.83 -7.12 -10.76
N THR A 175 10.87 -6.71 -10.06
CA THR A 175 10.76 -5.79 -8.91
C THR A 175 11.52 -4.51 -9.21
N ASP A 176 10.87 -3.36 -9.02
CA ASP A 176 11.50 -2.06 -9.23
C ASP A 176 12.31 -1.60 -7.98
N PRO A 177 13.09 -0.51 -8.08
CA PRO A 177 13.90 -0.03 -6.95
C PRO A 177 13.10 0.37 -5.70
N ALA A 178 11.80 0.62 -5.81
CA ALA A 178 10.93 0.91 -4.67
C ALA A 178 10.35 -0.36 -4.02
N GLY A 179 10.67 -1.54 -4.57
CA GLY A 179 10.16 -2.82 -4.12
C GLY A 179 8.75 -3.13 -4.64
N ASN A 180 8.27 -2.43 -5.67
CA ASN A 180 7.02 -2.79 -6.32
C ASN A 180 7.23 -4.00 -7.20
N ARG A 181 6.33 -4.98 -7.11
CA ARG A 181 6.35 -6.19 -7.94
C ARG A 181 5.43 -5.98 -9.14
N TRP A 182 6.00 -5.94 -10.32
CA TRP A 182 5.30 -5.74 -11.57
C TRP A 182 5.16 -7.05 -12.32
N LEU A 183 3.93 -7.39 -12.72
CA LEU A 183 3.65 -8.46 -13.67
C LEU A 183 3.50 -7.84 -15.05
N ARG A 184 4.43 -8.17 -15.95
CA ARG A 184 4.37 -7.84 -17.36
C ARG A 184 3.78 -9.02 -18.12
N VAL A 185 2.83 -8.75 -19.00
CA VAL A 185 2.19 -9.73 -19.88
C VAL A 185 2.26 -9.22 -21.31
N ASP A 186 2.87 -10.01 -22.20
CA ASP A 186 3.03 -9.67 -23.61
C ASP A 186 2.06 -10.51 -24.45
N TYR A 187 0.97 -9.88 -24.89
CA TYR A 187 0.05 -10.46 -25.85
C TYR A 187 0.51 -10.13 -27.27
N PRO A 188 0.87 -11.13 -28.10
CA PRO A 188 1.25 -10.87 -29.49
C PRO A 188 0.07 -10.33 -30.30
N GLU A 189 -1.15 -10.74 -29.96
CA GLU A 189 -2.37 -10.27 -30.58
C GLU A 189 -3.53 -10.27 -29.58
N VAL A 190 -4.29 -9.17 -29.57
CA VAL A 190 -5.60 -9.05 -28.93
C VAL A 190 -6.58 -8.41 -29.91
N ARG A 191 -7.86 -8.76 -29.79
CA ARG A 191 -8.93 -8.23 -30.63
C ARG A 191 -9.95 -7.40 -29.86
N HIS A 192 -10.66 -6.50 -30.55
CA HIS A 192 -11.81 -5.79 -30.01
C HIS A 192 -12.78 -6.75 -29.30
N GLY A 193 -13.24 -6.37 -28.10
CA GLY A 193 -14.15 -7.17 -27.26
C GLY A 193 -13.48 -8.29 -26.47
N GLN A 194 -12.21 -8.61 -26.74
CA GLN A 194 -11.48 -9.63 -25.99
C GLN A 194 -11.34 -9.24 -24.52
N THR A 195 -11.58 -10.21 -23.65
CA THR A 195 -11.47 -10.05 -22.19
C THR A 195 -10.17 -10.65 -21.70
N ILE A 196 -9.42 -9.85 -20.94
CA ILE A 196 -8.18 -10.22 -20.27
C ILE A 196 -8.47 -10.28 -18.76
N LYS A 197 -8.00 -11.32 -18.08
CA LYS A 197 -8.18 -11.53 -16.64
C LYS A 197 -6.84 -11.93 -16.03
N LEU A 198 -6.52 -11.31 -14.90
CA LEU A 198 -5.34 -11.57 -14.10
C LEU A 198 -5.80 -11.94 -12.70
N PHE A 199 -5.32 -13.08 -12.22
CA PHE A 199 -5.60 -13.61 -10.89
C PHE A 199 -4.29 -13.67 -10.13
N LEU A 200 -4.19 -12.91 -9.04
CA LEU A 200 -2.97 -12.69 -8.28
C LEU A 200 -3.20 -13.28 -6.89
N ALA A 201 -2.78 -14.52 -6.70
CA ALA A 201 -2.86 -15.21 -5.42
C ALA A 201 -1.72 -14.74 -4.50
N PHE A 202 -2.00 -14.65 -3.20
CA PHE A 202 -1.01 -14.22 -2.21
C PHE A 202 -1.22 -14.86 -0.83
N ARG A 203 -0.15 -14.92 -0.04
CA ARG A 203 -0.17 -15.21 1.40
C ARG A 203 0.76 -14.25 2.12
N TYR A 204 0.25 -13.53 3.10
CA TYR A 204 1.00 -12.61 3.96
C TYR A 204 1.08 -13.15 5.38
N LEU A 205 2.23 -12.96 6.02
CA LEU A 205 2.31 -12.81 7.47
C LEU A 205 2.12 -11.31 7.79
N VAL A 206 1.11 -11.01 8.60
CA VAL A 206 0.83 -9.66 9.09
C VAL A 206 1.24 -9.57 10.55
N ASP A 207 2.01 -8.54 10.87
CA ASP A 207 2.47 -8.17 12.20
C ASP A 207 1.92 -6.79 12.54
N MET A 208 1.01 -6.75 13.51
CA MET A 208 0.35 -5.53 13.94
C MET A 208 1.29 -4.59 14.68
N SER A 209 2.29 -5.10 15.40
CA SER A 209 3.28 -4.26 16.09
C SER A 209 4.06 -3.46 15.07
N ALA A 210 4.65 -4.15 14.10
CA ALA A 210 5.39 -3.52 13.02
C ALA A 210 4.49 -2.60 12.18
N LEU A 211 3.24 -2.97 11.90
CA LEU A 211 2.31 -2.13 11.14
C LEU A 211 1.95 -0.83 11.89
N LEU A 212 1.72 -0.91 13.20
CA LEU A 212 1.30 0.22 14.02
C LEU A 212 2.45 1.13 14.43
N ASP A 213 3.65 0.58 14.59
CA ASP A 213 4.85 1.36 14.90
C ASP A 213 5.04 2.51 13.92
N HIS A 214 4.83 2.30 12.61
CA HIS A 214 4.94 3.38 11.62
C HIS A 214 3.91 4.50 11.81
N ASP A 215 2.70 4.18 12.28
CA ASP A 215 1.68 5.20 12.54
C ASP A 215 1.91 5.92 13.87
N LEU A 216 2.40 5.21 14.88
CA LEU A 216 2.71 5.77 16.19
C LEU A 216 3.98 6.64 16.16
N MET A 217 4.98 6.27 15.37
CA MET A 217 6.20 7.08 15.20
C MET A 217 5.92 8.44 14.55
N LEU A 218 4.78 8.60 13.85
CA LEU A 218 4.32 9.92 13.42
C LEU A 218 3.95 10.85 14.60
N VAL A 219 3.66 10.30 15.80
CA VAL A 219 3.20 11.04 17.00
C VAL A 219 4.35 11.54 17.87
N ASP A 220 5.40 10.71 18.07
CA ASP A 220 6.18 10.73 19.31
C ASP A 220 7.60 11.35 19.20
N GLN A 221 8.06 11.85 18.05
CA GLN A 221 9.45 12.31 17.92
C GLN A 221 9.59 13.79 17.52
N LEU A 222 10.42 14.52 18.28
CA LEU A 222 11.07 15.76 17.85
C LEU A 222 12.06 15.41 16.73
N GLN A 223 11.76 15.87 15.51
CA GLN A 223 12.48 15.51 14.30
C GLN A 223 13.62 16.50 14.04
N ASN A 224 14.77 16.30 14.71
CA ASN A 224 15.94 17.17 14.55
C ASN A 224 17.03 16.57 13.63
N ALA A 225 16.82 15.38 13.08
CA ALA A 225 17.75 14.80 12.13
C ALA A 225 17.63 15.47 10.75
N PRO A 226 18.71 15.55 9.95
CA PRO A 226 18.62 15.99 8.57
C PRO A 226 17.85 14.97 7.71
N ILE A 227 17.23 15.44 6.63
CA ILE A 227 16.64 14.58 5.60
C ILE A 227 17.80 14.00 4.76
N PRO A 228 17.90 12.66 4.61
CA PRO A 228 18.92 12.04 3.77
C PRO A 228 18.85 12.49 2.30
N GLU A 229 19.98 12.67 1.63
CA GLU A 229 20.05 13.23 0.26
C GLU A 229 19.18 12.48 -0.75
N GLU A 230 19.09 11.16 -0.64
CA GLU A 230 18.25 10.30 -1.49
C GLU A 230 16.74 10.58 -1.36
N ILE A 231 16.33 11.30 -0.30
CA ILE A 231 14.94 11.69 -0.05
C ILE A 231 14.65 13.10 -0.57
N HIS A 232 15.66 13.95 -0.80
CA HIS A 232 15.47 15.33 -1.28
C HIS A 232 14.62 15.44 -2.55
N PRO A 233 14.74 14.54 -3.56
CA PRO A 233 13.86 14.60 -4.72
C PRO A 233 12.37 14.61 -4.37
N PHE A 234 11.97 13.96 -3.28
CA PHE A 234 10.56 13.90 -2.84
C PHE A 234 10.07 15.16 -2.13
N LEU A 235 10.89 16.21 -2.03
CA LEU A 235 10.49 17.58 -1.67
C LEU A 235 10.10 18.41 -2.90
N ASN A 236 10.58 18.02 -4.09
CA ASN A 236 10.42 18.81 -5.30
C ASN A 236 9.10 18.48 -6.01
N SER A 237 8.68 19.38 -6.90
CA SER A 237 7.62 19.08 -7.87
C SER A 237 8.05 17.92 -8.78
N GLY A 238 7.07 17.15 -9.23
CA GLY A 238 7.22 16.10 -10.23
C GLY A 238 5.97 16.03 -11.10
N TYR A 239 5.92 15.05 -12.00
CA TYR A 239 4.75 14.80 -12.83
C TYR A 239 3.49 14.58 -11.97
N LYS A 240 2.43 15.35 -12.26
CA LYS A 240 1.15 15.42 -11.53
C LYS A 240 1.20 15.93 -10.08
N ILE A 241 2.37 16.33 -9.57
CA ILE A 241 2.54 16.80 -8.19
C ILE A 241 3.36 18.10 -8.21
N ASP A 242 2.70 19.24 -8.05
CA ASP A 242 3.39 20.54 -7.99
C ASP A 242 3.46 21.09 -6.55
N ALA A 243 4.67 21.09 -5.98
CA ALA A 243 4.96 21.69 -4.67
C ALA A 243 4.90 23.23 -4.69
N ARG A 244 4.90 23.86 -5.87
CA ARG A 244 4.86 25.32 -6.04
C ARG A 244 3.46 25.86 -6.30
N LEU A 245 2.45 24.98 -6.31
CA LEU A 245 1.06 25.34 -6.43
C LEU A 245 0.71 26.43 -5.40
N LEU A 246 0.17 27.56 -5.85
CA LEU A 246 -0.05 28.75 -5.00
C LEU A 246 -0.89 28.44 -3.76
N GLN A 247 -1.91 27.60 -3.91
CA GLN A 247 -2.79 27.16 -2.81
C GLN A 247 -2.03 26.30 -1.79
N ALA A 248 -1.12 25.44 -2.25
CA ALA A 248 -0.28 24.61 -1.39
C ALA A 248 0.71 25.47 -0.60
N VAL A 249 1.37 26.42 -1.26
CA VAL A 249 2.29 27.38 -0.63
C VAL A 249 1.56 28.25 0.39
N ALA A 250 0.39 28.80 0.03
CA ALA A 250 -0.41 29.62 0.95
C ALA A 250 -0.85 28.81 2.18
N TRP A 251 -1.29 27.56 1.99
CA TRP A 251 -1.64 26.66 3.09
C TRP A 251 -0.44 26.33 4.00
N ALA A 252 0.74 26.15 3.41
CA ALA A 252 1.99 25.90 4.13
C ALA A 252 2.38 27.11 5.01
N VAL A 253 2.29 28.34 4.47
CA VAL A 253 2.57 29.59 5.19
C VAL A 253 1.58 29.87 6.32
N GLN A 254 0.30 29.52 6.13
CA GLN A 254 -0.71 29.60 7.20
C GLN A 254 -0.48 28.57 8.31
N GLY A 255 0.25 27.50 8.02
CA GLY A 255 0.74 26.60 9.05
C GLY A 255 1.73 27.32 9.92
N LYS A 256 1.59 27.22 11.25
CA LYS A 256 2.62 27.71 12.16
C LYS A 256 3.96 27.12 11.71
N SER A 257 4.86 27.97 11.23
CA SER A 257 6.22 27.59 10.89
C SER A 257 6.80 26.83 12.08
N GLY A 258 7.14 25.55 11.89
CA GLY A 258 7.88 24.80 12.89
C GLY A 258 7.10 23.86 13.82
N SER A 259 5.96 23.27 13.46
CA SER A 259 5.61 21.99 14.10
C SER A 259 6.47 20.87 13.50
N PRO A 260 7.39 20.24 14.26
CA PRO A 260 8.12 19.06 13.79
C PRO A 260 7.19 17.85 13.65
N ASN A 261 5.95 17.93 14.13
CA ASN A 261 5.04 16.80 14.18
C ASN A 261 4.30 16.61 12.83
N VAL A 262 4.85 15.74 11.99
CA VAL A 262 4.29 15.38 10.68
C VAL A 262 2.84 14.86 10.77
N ARG A 263 2.44 14.21 11.87
CA ARG A 263 1.05 13.74 12.03
C ARG A 263 0.06 14.87 12.23
N LEU A 264 0.42 15.88 13.01
CA LEU A 264 -0.44 17.05 13.22
C LEU A 264 -0.63 17.80 11.91
N GLU A 265 0.44 17.98 11.14
CA GLU A 265 0.38 18.61 9.82
C GLU A 265 -0.43 17.78 8.82
N TYR A 266 -0.21 16.45 8.78
CA TYR A 266 -1.02 15.58 7.94
C TYR A 266 -2.52 15.64 8.34
N ARG A 267 -2.85 15.64 9.64
CA ARG A 267 -4.25 15.79 10.10
C ARG A 267 -4.85 17.13 9.71
N ARG A 268 -4.08 18.23 9.84
CA ARG A 268 -4.49 19.58 9.39
C ARG A 268 -4.79 19.57 7.90
N LEU A 269 -3.92 18.93 7.11
CA LEU A 269 -4.08 18.81 5.66
C LEU A 269 -5.29 17.95 5.30
N THR A 270 -5.44 16.76 5.91
CA THR A 270 -6.59 15.90 5.67
C THR A 270 -7.90 16.61 5.99
N LYS A 271 -7.95 17.40 7.07
CA LYS A 271 -9.13 18.23 7.38
C LYS A 271 -9.37 19.27 6.29
N PHE A 272 -8.36 20.06 5.95
CA PHE A 272 -8.45 21.07 4.89
C PHE A 272 -8.95 20.47 3.56
N LEU A 273 -8.39 19.35 3.12
CA LEU A 273 -8.78 18.69 1.88
C LEU A 273 -10.20 18.12 1.95
N LYS A 274 -10.64 17.58 3.09
CA LYS A 274 -12.05 17.13 3.27
C LYS A 274 -13.04 18.28 3.23
N ASP A 275 -12.66 19.43 3.76
CA ASP A 275 -13.50 20.63 3.77
C ASP A 275 -13.49 21.33 2.39
N THR A 276 -12.46 21.09 1.57
CA THR A 276 -12.27 21.76 0.27
C THR A 276 -12.69 20.91 -0.93
N VAL A 277 -12.47 19.59 -0.90
CA VAL A 277 -12.67 18.68 -2.02
C VAL A 277 -13.70 17.62 -1.64
N THR A 278 -14.85 17.66 -2.32
CA THR A 278 -15.90 16.65 -2.17
C THR A 278 -15.44 15.33 -2.77
N TYR A 279 -15.69 14.22 -2.08
CA TYR A 279 -15.31 12.89 -2.57
C TYR A 279 -16.17 12.46 -3.76
N ASP A 280 -15.53 12.23 -4.91
CA ASP A 280 -16.19 11.78 -6.14
C ASP A 280 -16.58 10.28 -6.07
N LYS A 281 -17.75 10.03 -5.49
CA LYS A 281 -18.34 8.68 -5.42
C LYS A 281 -18.62 8.12 -6.80
N LYS A 282 -18.99 8.96 -7.78
CA LYS A 282 -19.33 8.51 -9.14
C LYS A 282 -18.09 7.97 -9.85
N LYS A 283 -16.95 8.66 -9.76
CA LYS A 283 -15.66 8.19 -10.28
C LYS A 283 -15.26 6.85 -9.63
N ARG A 284 -15.36 6.75 -8.30
CA ARG A 284 -15.12 5.49 -7.57
C ARG A 284 -16.02 4.37 -8.13
N ASP A 285 -17.32 4.60 -8.20
CA ASP A 285 -18.30 3.58 -8.60
C ASP A 285 -18.13 3.19 -10.07
N HIS A 286 -17.74 4.13 -10.93
CA HIS A 286 -17.40 3.81 -12.31
C HIS A 286 -16.15 2.95 -12.41
N TYR A 287 -15.13 3.22 -11.60
CA TYR A 287 -13.89 2.45 -11.61
C TYR A 287 -14.10 1.03 -11.09
N PHE A 288 -14.63 0.88 -9.88
CA PHE A 288 -14.85 -0.44 -9.26
C PHE A 288 -16.04 -1.19 -9.87
N GLY A 289 -17.07 -0.48 -10.36
CA GLY A 289 -18.23 -1.07 -11.03
C GLY A 289 -17.99 -1.41 -12.51
N GLY A 290 -16.75 -1.32 -12.98
CA GLY A 290 -16.36 -1.74 -14.33
C GLY A 290 -16.98 -0.92 -15.46
N LYS A 291 -17.20 0.37 -15.22
CA LYS A 291 -17.72 1.34 -16.22
C LYS A 291 -16.63 2.28 -16.74
N ALA A 292 -15.48 2.35 -16.09
CA ALA A 292 -14.37 3.18 -16.50
C ALA A 292 -13.63 2.59 -17.71
N ILE A 293 -13.31 3.44 -18.67
CA ILE A 293 -12.55 3.12 -19.88
C ILE A 293 -11.41 4.11 -19.96
N TYR A 294 -10.19 3.60 -20.09
CA TYR A 294 -8.99 4.42 -20.21
C TYR A 294 -8.15 3.92 -21.38
N SER A 295 -7.55 4.85 -22.13
CA SER A 295 -6.47 4.52 -23.08
C SER A 295 -5.10 4.51 -22.40
N ASP A 296 -5.00 5.20 -21.27
CA ASP A 296 -3.88 5.22 -20.34
C ASP A 296 -4.45 5.46 -18.94
N LEU A 297 -4.02 4.67 -17.95
CA LEU A 297 -4.49 4.80 -16.57
C LEU A 297 -4.05 6.11 -15.93
N ASP A 298 -3.04 6.80 -16.47
CA ASP A 298 -2.68 8.14 -16.00
C ASP A 298 -3.88 9.11 -16.03
N ASN A 299 -4.78 8.95 -17.01
CA ASN A 299 -6.01 9.75 -17.11
C ASN A 299 -7.02 9.50 -15.97
N MET A 300 -6.84 8.44 -15.17
CA MET A 300 -7.59 8.26 -13.93
C MET A 300 -7.21 9.32 -12.90
N TYR A 301 -6.00 9.88 -12.97
CA TYR A 301 -5.47 10.86 -12.03
C TYR A 301 -5.67 12.27 -12.60
N GLN A 302 -6.57 13.02 -11.98
CA GLN A 302 -6.83 14.39 -12.36
C GLN A 302 -5.64 15.27 -11.97
N ASP A 303 -5.35 16.27 -12.79
CA ASP A 303 -4.39 17.32 -12.43
C ASP A 303 -4.86 18.03 -11.15
N ILE A 304 -3.91 18.44 -10.32
CA ILE A 304 -4.20 18.96 -8.99
C ILE A 304 -4.97 20.30 -9.05
N GLU A 305 -4.71 21.11 -10.07
CA GLU A 305 -5.43 22.36 -10.35
C GLU A 305 -6.88 22.10 -10.75
N VAL A 306 -7.11 21.04 -11.53
CA VAL A 306 -8.47 20.61 -11.92
C VAL A 306 -9.23 20.12 -10.70
N THR A 307 -8.57 19.35 -9.83
CA THR A 307 -9.18 18.83 -8.59
C THR A 307 -9.59 19.97 -7.66
N LEU A 308 -8.74 20.98 -7.47
CA LEU A 308 -9.04 22.14 -6.63
C LEU A 308 -10.09 23.08 -7.24
N SER A 309 -9.99 23.37 -8.54
CA SER A 309 -10.96 24.26 -9.22
C SER A 309 -12.37 23.67 -9.22
N ARG A 310 -12.49 22.35 -9.43
CA ARG A 310 -13.78 21.64 -9.39
C ARG A 310 -14.24 21.31 -7.97
N ARG A 311 -13.35 21.35 -6.98
CA ARG A 311 -13.59 20.90 -5.60
C ARG A 311 -14.16 19.48 -5.54
N LEU A 312 -13.71 18.62 -6.44
CA LEU A 312 -14.24 17.28 -6.64
C LEU A 312 -13.09 16.34 -7.03
N GLY A 313 -12.92 15.24 -6.30
CA GLY A 313 -11.88 14.25 -6.57
C GLY A 313 -12.08 12.98 -5.74
N ALA A 314 -11.51 11.87 -6.19
CA ALA A 314 -11.44 10.62 -5.44
C ALA A 314 -10.05 10.43 -4.83
N CYS A 315 -9.83 9.30 -4.12
CA CYS A 315 -8.53 9.03 -3.49
C CYS A 315 -7.29 9.16 -4.42
N PRO A 316 -7.29 8.74 -5.71
CA PRO A 316 -6.13 8.99 -6.57
C PRO A 316 -5.80 10.48 -6.72
N ASP A 317 -6.81 11.36 -6.79
CA ASP A 317 -6.63 12.80 -7.01
C ASP A 317 -6.22 13.50 -5.71
N THR A 318 -6.87 13.16 -4.60
CA THR A 318 -6.55 13.76 -3.30
C THR A 318 -5.17 13.36 -2.81
N THR A 319 -4.66 12.18 -3.15
CA THR A 319 -3.29 11.77 -2.80
C THR A 319 -2.24 12.60 -3.53
N LEU A 320 -2.51 13.07 -4.76
CA LEU A 320 -1.62 14.01 -5.45
C LEU A 320 -1.59 15.37 -4.75
N LEU A 321 -2.77 15.88 -4.35
CA LEU A 321 -2.88 17.10 -3.56
C LEU A 321 -2.19 16.97 -2.19
N GLU A 322 -2.34 15.83 -1.51
CA GLU A 322 -1.67 15.57 -0.24
C GLU A 322 -0.15 15.74 -0.39
N CYS A 323 0.45 15.11 -1.40
CA CYS A 323 1.88 15.26 -1.62
C CYS A 323 2.28 16.66 -2.09
N ALA A 324 1.50 17.33 -2.93
CA ALA A 324 1.78 18.72 -3.32
C ALA A 324 1.85 19.65 -2.10
N PHE A 325 0.88 19.56 -1.19
CA PHE A 325 0.79 20.40 0.00
C PHE A 325 1.86 20.07 1.04
N LEU A 326 2.15 18.78 1.27
CA LEU A 326 3.22 18.36 2.18
C LEU A 326 4.59 18.79 1.67
N ARG A 327 4.85 18.64 0.37
CA ARG A 327 6.11 19.07 -0.26
C ARG A 327 6.30 20.58 -0.19
N ALA A 328 5.23 21.37 -0.41
CA ALA A 328 5.26 22.82 -0.23
C ALA A 328 5.64 23.25 1.20
N GLN A 329 5.35 22.40 2.19
CA GLN A 329 5.72 22.60 3.60
C GLN A 329 7.11 22.02 3.96
N GLY A 330 7.87 21.52 2.99
CA GLY A 330 9.17 20.90 3.22
C GLY A 330 9.09 19.51 3.85
N LYS A 331 7.98 18.78 3.67
CA LYS A 331 7.81 17.39 4.13
C LYS A 331 7.90 16.45 2.93
N PRO A 332 8.91 15.56 2.84
CA PRO A 332 9.02 14.66 1.71
C PRO A 332 7.82 13.72 1.66
N CYS A 333 7.18 13.64 0.48
CA CYS A 333 5.98 12.83 0.27
C CYS A 333 6.05 12.07 -1.03
N ARG A 334 5.53 10.85 -1.03
CA ARG A 334 5.31 10.05 -2.23
C ARG A 334 3.95 9.36 -2.20
N THR A 335 3.42 9.11 -3.39
CA THR A 335 2.14 8.40 -3.53
C THR A 335 2.34 6.90 -3.31
N ALA A 336 1.31 6.24 -2.80
CA ALA A 336 1.26 4.81 -2.65
C ALA A 336 -0.17 4.32 -2.83
N GLY A 337 -0.31 3.00 -2.98
CA GLY A 337 -1.61 2.40 -3.03
C GLY A 337 -1.63 0.96 -2.58
N ARG A 338 -2.82 0.61 -2.14
CA ARG A 338 -3.25 -0.74 -1.81
C ARG A 338 -4.55 -1.01 -2.57
N PHE A 339 -4.95 -2.27 -2.62
CA PHE A 339 -6.25 -2.60 -3.21
C PHE A 339 -7.36 -1.70 -2.63
N GLY A 340 -8.10 -1.03 -3.51
CA GLY A 340 -9.23 -0.18 -3.14
C GLY A 340 -8.89 1.24 -2.70
N HIS A 341 -7.62 1.62 -2.53
CA HIS A 341 -7.28 2.92 -1.93
C HIS A 341 -5.87 3.44 -2.27
N PHE A 342 -5.80 4.73 -2.58
CA PHE A 342 -4.57 5.51 -2.74
C PHE A 342 -4.34 6.38 -1.50
N PHE A 343 -3.08 6.53 -1.09
CA PHE A 343 -2.70 7.29 0.09
C PHE A 343 -1.26 7.81 -0.05
N SER A 344 -0.88 8.75 0.81
CA SER A 344 0.47 9.31 0.87
C SER A 344 1.39 8.52 1.82
N ILE A 345 2.68 8.48 1.51
CA ILE A 345 3.73 8.06 2.44
C ILE A 345 4.62 9.28 2.65
N VAL A 346 4.90 9.59 3.92
CA VAL A 346 5.66 10.76 4.33
C VAL A 346 6.97 10.34 4.96
N CYS A 347 8.06 11.04 4.66
CA CYS A 347 9.34 10.77 5.33
C CYS A 347 9.45 11.63 6.60
N THR A 348 9.73 10.99 7.73
CA THR A 348 10.07 11.67 8.98
C THR A 348 11.59 11.59 9.17
N PRO A 349 12.29 12.73 9.35
CA PRO A 349 13.72 12.70 9.60
C PRO A 349 14.08 11.86 10.82
N GLY A 350 15.11 11.01 10.69
CA GLY A 350 15.56 10.08 11.73
C GLY A 350 14.76 8.78 11.83
N THR A 351 13.56 8.69 11.23
CA THR A 351 12.74 7.48 11.24
C THR A 351 12.48 6.88 9.86
N GLY A 352 12.57 7.69 8.79
CA GLY A 352 12.37 7.25 7.42
C GLY A 352 10.91 7.32 6.95
N TRP A 353 10.55 6.47 5.99
CA TRP A 353 9.23 6.48 5.37
C TRP A 353 8.14 5.92 6.29
N MET A 354 7.03 6.66 6.41
CA MET A 354 5.88 6.35 7.26
C MET A 354 4.58 6.38 6.46
N SER A 355 3.73 5.38 6.66
CA SER A 355 2.42 5.31 6.00
C SER A 355 1.40 6.21 6.71
N THR A 356 0.64 6.99 5.95
CA THR A 356 -0.52 7.73 6.49
C THR A 356 -1.80 6.88 6.57
N SER A 357 -1.78 5.68 6.01
CA SER A 357 -2.90 4.71 6.02
C SER A 357 -2.47 3.39 6.67
N VAL A 358 -3.05 3.09 7.83
CA VAL A 358 -2.95 1.76 8.46
C VAL A 358 -4.20 0.96 8.17
N THR A 359 -4.06 -0.19 7.51
CA THR A 359 -5.18 -1.13 7.33
C THR A 359 -4.66 -2.57 7.41
N PRO A 360 -5.00 -3.31 8.47
CA PRO A 360 -4.51 -4.67 8.70
C PRO A 360 -4.82 -5.62 7.55
N THR A 361 -5.95 -5.45 6.88
CA THR A 361 -6.38 -6.30 5.77
C THR A 361 -6.06 -5.71 4.39
N GLY A 362 -5.27 -4.62 4.33
CA GLY A 362 -4.87 -3.99 3.07
C GLY A 362 -3.86 -4.83 2.31
N ILE A 363 -4.04 -4.93 0.98
CA ILE A 363 -3.10 -5.58 0.06
C ILE A 363 -2.22 -4.50 -0.56
N PRO A 364 -0.95 -4.32 -0.14
CA PRO A 364 -0.07 -3.33 -0.71
C PRO A 364 0.24 -3.65 -2.17
N LEU A 365 0.08 -2.66 -3.07
CA LEU A 365 0.27 -2.84 -4.50
C LEU A 365 1.43 -2.00 -5.03
N PHE A 366 1.50 -0.71 -4.69
CA PHE A 366 2.55 0.16 -5.22
C PHE A 366 2.97 1.30 -4.28
N ILE A 367 4.16 1.84 -4.54
CA ILE A 367 4.72 3.08 -4.00
C ILE A 367 5.41 3.79 -5.17
N ALA A 368 5.24 5.09 -5.31
CA ALA A 368 5.99 5.84 -6.32
C ALA A 368 7.51 5.72 -6.07
N PRO A 369 8.29 5.28 -7.08
CA PRO A 369 9.74 5.11 -6.94
C PRO A 369 10.51 6.42 -6.95
N GLY A 370 9.89 7.50 -7.42
CA GLY A 370 10.49 8.82 -7.51
C GLY A 370 9.49 9.95 -7.19
N PRO A 371 9.86 11.20 -7.48
CA PRO A 371 9.01 12.37 -7.20
C PRO A 371 7.74 12.41 -8.04
N ASP A 372 7.74 11.73 -9.18
CA ASP A 372 6.63 11.66 -10.12
C ASP A 372 5.53 10.72 -9.65
N HIS A 373 4.29 11.02 -10.04
CA HIS A 373 3.23 10.03 -9.99
C HIS A 373 3.43 8.98 -11.10
N ILE A 374 3.29 7.70 -10.74
CA ILE A 374 3.28 6.59 -11.69
C ILE A 374 2.01 5.74 -11.45
N PRO A 375 1.16 5.54 -12.47
CA PRO A 375 0.00 4.67 -12.36
C PRO A 375 0.40 3.23 -12.02
N TYR A 376 -0.41 2.56 -11.20
CA TYR A 376 -0.16 1.19 -10.74
C TYR A 376 -0.45 0.10 -11.78
N GLN A 377 -0.90 0.52 -12.98
CA GLN A 377 -1.10 -0.29 -14.16
C GLN A 377 -0.75 0.58 -15.38
N LYS A 378 -0.15 -0.01 -16.40
CA LYS A 378 0.19 0.67 -17.66
C LYS A 378 0.10 -0.34 -18.80
N TRP A 379 -0.17 0.14 -20.01
CA TRP A 379 -0.20 -0.74 -21.18
C TRP A 379 0.23 0.00 -22.45
N LYS A 380 0.70 -0.77 -23.42
CA LYS A 380 1.12 -0.29 -24.74
C LYS A 380 0.65 -1.25 -25.83
N PRO A 381 0.14 -0.76 -26.97
CA PRO A 381 -0.14 0.65 -27.26
C PRO A 381 -1.29 1.20 -26.40
N GLY A 382 -1.41 2.52 -26.32
CA GLY A 382 -2.46 3.21 -25.56
C GLY A 382 -3.84 3.05 -26.19
N ILE A 383 -4.40 1.84 -26.11
CA ILE A 383 -5.75 1.52 -26.60
C ILE A 383 -6.75 1.56 -25.44
N PRO A 384 -8.01 1.95 -25.70
CA PRO A 384 -9.08 1.87 -24.71
C PRO A 384 -9.22 0.48 -24.11
N LEU A 385 -8.96 0.38 -22.80
CA LEU A 385 -9.27 -0.78 -21.97
C LEU A 385 -10.38 -0.41 -20.99
N LYS A 386 -11.47 -1.19 -21.02
CA LYS A 386 -12.54 -1.10 -20.03
C LYS A 386 -12.22 -2.02 -18.86
N THR A 387 -12.13 -1.48 -17.65
CA THR A 387 -12.04 -2.31 -16.44
C THR A 387 -13.36 -3.09 -16.32
N LEU A 388 -13.29 -4.41 -16.22
CA LEU A 388 -14.45 -5.29 -16.01
C LEU A 388 -14.54 -5.79 -14.58
N LEU A 389 -13.38 -6.02 -13.96
CA LEU A 389 -13.29 -6.68 -12.67
C LEU A 389 -12.14 -6.03 -11.89
N LEU A 390 -12.44 -5.60 -10.67
CA LEU A 390 -11.44 -5.18 -9.71
C LEU A 390 -11.91 -5.59 -8.33
N GLU A 391 -11.60 -6.83 -7.96
CA GLU A 391 -12.12 -7.45 -6.73
C GLU A 391 -11.02 -8.14 -5.94
N THR A 392 -11.28 -8.35 -4.66
CA THR A 392 -10.43 -9.15 -3.80
C THR A 392 -11.28 -10.00 -2.89
N GLN A 393 -10.81 -11.23 -2.65
CA GLN A 393 -11.34 -12.10 -1.61
C GLN A 393 -10.18 -12.56 -0.76
N ILE A 394 -10.30 -12.36 0.56
CA ILE A 394 -9.24 -12.69 1.52
C ILE A 394 -9.75 -13.73 2.52
N ARG A 395 -8.81 -14.47 3.11
CA ARG A 395 -8.99 -15.34 4.26
C ARG A 395 -8.00 -14.96 5.33
N ILE A 396 -8.43 -15.06 6.58
CA ILE A 396 -7.62 -14.70 7.74
C ILE A 396 -7.55 -15.91 8.66
N GLU A 397 -6.32 -16.27 9.02
CA GLU A 397 -6.00 -17.33 9.98
C GLU A 397 -5.20 -16.69 11.11
N ALA A 398 -5.53 -17.01 12.37
CA ALA A 398 -4.65 -16.65 13.47
C ALA A 398 -3.28 -17.31 13.25
N ALA A 399 -2.19 -16.58 13.49
CA ALA A 399 -0.88 -17.22 13.54
C ALA A 399 -0.81 -17.96 14.88
N GLU A 400 -0.52 -19.26 14.85
CA GLU A 400 -0.17 -20.00 16.07
C GLU A 400 1.11 -19.36 16.66
N GLU A 401 1.12 -19.19 17.98
CA GLU A 401 2.25 -18.62 18.74
C GLU A 401 3.44 -19.57 18.78
#